data_AF-A0AAP9HFT1-F1
#
_entry.id   AF-A0AAP9HFT1-F1
#
_cell.length_a   1.000
_cell.length_b   1.000
_cell.length_c   1.000
_cell.angle_alpha   90.00
_cell.angle_beta   90.00
_cell.angle_gamma   90.00
#
_symmetry.space_group_name_H-M   'P 1'
#
loop_
_entity.id
_entity.type
_entity.pdbx_description
1 polymer ?
#
loop_
_entity_poly.entity_id
_entity_poly.type
_entity_poly.pdbx_seq_one_letter_code
_entity_poly.pdbx_strand_id
1 'polypeptide(L)' 'MSEWWSTKDVVKRYKHDMRWLKKNILEKPEFMEILRYRMVMYAGDGGKDWTFEPVKFSEFMRNYFPEIAKGIGE' A
#
# COMPACT_ATOMS: atom_id res chain seq x y z
N MET A 1 -6.20 -13.14 13.16
CA MET A 1 -5.87 -13.28 11.74
C MET A 1 -5.77 -11.87 11.18
N SER A 2 -4.59 -11.40 10.80
CA SER A 2 -4.48 -10.07 10.19
C SER A 2 -4.88 -10.19 8.73
N GLU A 3 -6.14 -9.88 8.45
CA GLU A 3 -6.65 -9.82 7.08
C GLU A 3 -5.86 -8.77 6.30
N TRP A 4 -5.42 -9.14 5.09
CA TRP A 4 -4.78 -8.19 4.19
C TRP A 4 -5.74 -7.03 3.90
N TRP A 5 -5.23 -5.82 3.86
CA TRP A 5 -6.03 -4.64 3.58
C TRP A 5 -6.51 -4.63 2.14
N SER A 6 -7.76 -4.25 1.94
CA SER A 6 -8.28 -3.97 0.61
C SER A 6 -7.84 -2.57 0.16
N THR A 7 -8.04 -2.26 -1.12
CA THR A 7 -7.89 -0.90 -1.64
C THR A 7 -8.65 0.14 -0.82
N LYS A 8 -9.87 -0.17 -0.38
CA LYS A 8 -10.71 0.72 0.45
C LYS A 8 -10.05 1.06 1.79
N ASP A 9 -9.44 0.08 2.45
CA ASP A 9 -8.75 0.29 3.73
C ASP A 9 -7.55 1.21 3.56
N VAL A 10 -6.74 0.99 2.52
CA VAL A 10 -5.56 1.82 2.21
C VAL A 10 -5.96 3.26 1.90
N VAL A 11 -6.99 3.47 1.07
CA VAL A 11 -7.50 4.82 0.77
C VAL A 11 -7.99 5.51 2.04
N LYS A 12 -8.74 4.80 2.90
CA LYS A 12 -9.27 5.35 4.15
C LYS A 12 -8.14 5.76 5.12
N ARG A 13 -7.08 4.95 5.18
CA ARG A 13 -5.92 5.11 6.06
C ARG A 13 -5.02 6.27 5.63
N TYR A 14 -4.60 6.28 4.38
CA TYR A 14 -3.64 7.26 3.87
C TYR A 14 -4.28 8.49 3.25
N LYS A 15 -5.62 8.57 3.21
CA LYS A 15 -6.39 9.71 2.68
C LYS A 15 -6.04 10.09 1.23
N HIS A 16 -5.49 9.14 0.48
CA HIS A 16 -5.18 9.27 -0.94
C HIS A 16 -5.95 8.23 -1.73
N ASP A 17 -6.51 8.65 -2.86
CA ASP A 17 -7.21 7.73 -3.75
C ASP A 17 -6.25 6.77 -4.47
N MET A 18 -6.80 5.70 -5.05
CA MET A 18 -6.00 4.67 -5.71
C MET A 18 -5.24 5.19 -6.93
N ARG A 19 -5.72 6.21 -7.65
CA ARG A 19 -4.98 6.79 -8.79
C ARG A 19 -3.73 7.53 -8.31
N TRP A 20 -3.83 8.23 -7.18
CA TRP A 20 -2.66 8.85 -6.58
C TRP A 20 -1.66 7.81 -6.08
N LEU A 21 -2.13 6.79 -5.35
CA LEU A 21 -1.26 5.72 -4.81
C LEU A 21 -0.56 4.93 -5.91
N LYS A 22 -1.27 4.62 -7.00
CA LYS A 22 -0.71 4.07 -8.24
C LYS A 22 0.49 4.86 -8.74
N LYS A 23 0.24 6.12 -9.08
CA LYS A 23 1.21 6.98 -9.75
C LYS A 23 2.44 7.25 -8.90
N ASN A 24 2.27 7.37 -7.59
CA ASN A 24 3.34 7.84 -6.70
C ASN A 24 4.02 6.72 -5.91
N ILE A 25 3.38 5.55 -5.78
CA ILE A 25 3.85 4.46 -4.93
C ILE A 25 3.83 3.12 -5.65
N LEU A 26 2.65 2.64 -6.08
CA LEU A 26 2.48 1.25 -6.50
C LEU A 26 3.03 0.93 -7.89
N GLU A 27 3.01 1.90 -8.81
CA GLU A 27 3.49 1.75 -10.19
C GLU A 27 4.80 2.52 -10.42
N LYS A 28 5.40 3.04 -9.34
CA LYS A 28 6.71 3.65 -9.39
C LYS A 28 7.77 2.55 -9.45
N PRO A 29 8.63 2.49 -10.49
CA PRO A 29 9.57 1.40 -10.68
C PRO A 29 10.52 1.22 -9.49
N GLU A 30 10.93 2.33 -8.87
CA GLU A 30 11.79 2.39 -7.68
C GLU A 30 11.22 1.61 -6.47
N PHE A 31 9.89 1.57 -6.34
CA PHE A 31 9.21 0.90 -5.22
C PHE A 31 8.60 -0.44 -5.63
N MET A 32 8.29 -0.62 -6.91
CA MET A 32 7.58 -1.80 -7.41
C MET A 32 8.33 -3.08 -7.06
N GLU A 33 9.66 -3.11 -7.18
CA GLU A 33 10.47 -4.28 -6.80
C GLU A 33 10.42 -4.59 -5.30
N ILE A 34 10.28 -3.57 -4.45
CA ILE A 34 10.20 -3.70 -2.99
C ILE A 34 8.81 -4.21 -2.58
N LEU A 35 7.77 -3.69 -3.23
CA LEU A 35 6.36 -3.92 -2.88
C LEU A 35 5.83 -5.26 -3.40
N ARG A 36 6.18 -5.61 -4.64
CA ARG A 36 5.63 -6.78 -5.35
C ARG A 36 6.01 -8.07 -4.62
N TYR A 37 5.04 -8.98 -4.50
CA TYR A 37 5.13 -10.29 -3.82
C TYR A 37 5.43 -10.28 -2.31
N ARG A 38 5.94 -9.19 -1.73
CA ARG A 38 6.27 -9.11 -0.30
C ARG A 38 5.23 -8.36 0.53
N MET A 39 4.61 -7.34 -0.04
CA MET A 39 3.78 -6.35 0.67
C MET A 39 2.48 -6.03 -0.05
N VAL A 40 2.45 -6.13 -1.38
CA VAL A 40 1.28 -5.83 -2.21
C VAL A 40 1.06 -6.98 -3.20
N MET A 41 -0.15 -7.52 -3.22
CA MET A 41 -0.60 -8.39 -4.32
C MET A 41 -1.25 -7.52 -5.39
N TYR A 42 -0.69 -7.55 -6.60
CA TYR A 42 -1.20 -6.78 -7.72
C TYR A 42 -2.38 -7.50 -8.39
N ALA A 43 -3.42 -6.75 -8.77
CA ALA A 43 -4.56 -7.23 -9.50
C ALA A 43 -4.07 -7.77 -10.85
N GLY A 44 -4.53 -8.97 -11.21
CA GLY A 44 -4.07 -9.69 -12.40
C GLY A 44 -2.91 -10.66 -12.14
N ASP A 45 -2.17 -10.53 -11.03
CA ASP A 45 -1.10 -11.47 -10.62
C ASP A 45 -1.66 -12.61 -9.75
N GLY A 46 -2.80 -13.19 -10.18
CA GLY A 46 -3.55 -14.22 -9.45
C GLY A 46 -4.60 -13.68 -8.45
N GLY A 47 -4.65 -12.37 -8.22
CA GLY A 47 -5.67 -11.69 -7.39
C GLY A 47 -6.69 -10.90 -8.23
N LYS A 48 -7.95 -10.89 -7.79
CA LYS A 48 -9.03 -10.08 -8.41
C LYS A 48 -8.88 -8.59 -8.14
N ASP A 49 -8.33 -8.24 -6.97
CA ASP A 49 -8.18 -6.88 -6.46
C ASP A 49 -6.81 -6.71 -5.79
N TRP A 50 -6.39 -5.45 -5.57
CA TRP A 50 -5.20 -5.18 -4.78
C TRP A 50 -5.41 -5.42 -3.30
N THR A 51 -4.48 -6.17 -2.73
CA THR A 51 -4.41 -6.39 -1.30
C THR A 51 -3.04 -6.00 -0.77
N PHE A 52 -3.00 -5.52 0.46
CA PHE A 52 -1.81 -4.97 1.09
C PHE A 52 -1.57 -5.63 2.44
N GLU A 53 -0.36 -6.11 2.68
CA GLU A 53 0.02 -6.67 3.97
C GLU A 53 0.12 -5.54 5.00
N PRO A 54 -0.72 -5.53 6.05
CA PRO A 54 -0.86 -4.41 6.97
C PRO A 54 0.47 -3.92 7.57
N VAL A 55 1.29 -4.85 8.06
CA VAL A 55 2.44 -4.52 8.89
C VAL A 55 3.57 -3.97 8.04
N LYS A 56 3.98 -4.72 7.01
CA LYS A 56 5.05 -4.33 6.09
C LYS A 56 4.68 -3.11 5.26
N PHE A 57 3.43 -3.01 4.79
CA PHE A 57 3.02 -1.84 4.03
C PHE A 57 3.01 -0.58 4.89
N SER A 58 2.55 -0.65 6.14
CA SER A 58 2.67 0.49 7.07
C SER A 58 4.10 0.85 7.44
N GLU A 59 4.98 -0.13 7.60
CA GLU A 59 6.40 0.14 7.80
C GLU A 59 7.02 0.85 6.59
N PHE A 60 6.76 0.35 5.38
CA PHE A 60 7.18 1.00 4.14
C PHE A 60 6.68 2.45 4.06
N MET A 61 5.40 2.69 4.34
CA MET A 61 4.83 4.03 4.32
C MET A 61 5.46 4.95 5.38
N ARG A 62 5.79 4.46 6.57
CA ARG A 62 6.50 5.25 7.59
C ARG A 62 7.92 5.61 7.18
N ASN A 63 8.61 4.73 6.47
CA ASN A 63 9.99 4.94 6.06
C ASN A 63 10.13 5.84 4.82
N TYR A 64 9.28 5.65 3.81
CA TYR A 64 9.38 6.35 2.52
C TYR A 64 8.43 7.54 2.39
N PHE A 65 7.32 7.53 3.14
CA PHE A 65 6.29 8.56 3.10
C PHE A 65 5.89 9.02 4.51
N PRO A 66 6.86 9.44 5.36
CA PRO A 66 6.60 9.74 6.77
C PRO A 66 5.51 10.80 6.95
N GLU A 67 5.44 11.80 6.08
CA GLU A 67 4.41 12.85 6.13
C GLU A 67 2.99 12.33 5.90
N ILE A 68 2.85 11.28 5.09
CA ILE A 68 1.58 10.61 4.81
C ILE A 68 1.24 9.61 5.93
N ALA A 69 2.27 8.92 6.45
CA ALA A 69 2.10 7.94 7.51
C ALA A 69 1.86 8.55 8.90
N LYS A 70 2.25 9.82 9.11
CA LYS A 70 2.13 10.54 10.40
C LYS A 70 0.69 10.66 10.90
N GLY A 71 -0.31 10.47 10.04
CA GLY A 71 -1.73 10.46 10.38
C GLY A 71 -2.31 9.12 10.86
N ILE A 72 -1.48 8.06 11.02
CA ILE A 72 -1.93 6.73 11.44
C ILE A 72 -1.40 6.38 12.84
N GLY A 73 -1.67 7.29 13.78
CA GLY A 73 -1.20 7.17 15.15
C GLY A 73 -1.95 8.09 16.11
N GLU A 74 -3.28 7.92 16.18
CA GLU A 74 -4.11 8.03 17.40
C GLU A 74 -5.21 6.95 17.33
#